data_AF-A0A1F4Y8C6-F1
#
_entry.id   AF-A0A1F4Y8C6-F1
#
_cell.length_a   1.000
_cell.length_b   1.000
_cell.length_c   1.000
_cell.angle_alpha   90.00
_cell.angle_beta   90.00
_cell.angle_gamma   90.00
#
_symmetry.space_group_name_H-M   'P 1'
#
loop_
_entity.id
_entity.type
_entity.pdbx_description
1 polymer ?
#
loop_
_entity_poly.entity_id
_entity_poly.type
_entity_poly.pdbx_seq_one_letter_code
_entity_poly.pdbx_strand_id
1 'polypeptide(L)'
;MENQQNVTPSIQRILLEQKLAQWRNTLFAAIADAKVAVRFQDAKLPNADQMIEAAKQEAKRCEIAIETLQQMLNELPKSDEPIPAS
;
A
#
# COMPACT_ATOMS: atom_id res chain seq x y z
N MET A 1 33.47 4.17 11.95
CA MET A 1 32.31 3.65 12.71
C MET A 1 31.09 4.24 12.04
N GLU A 2 30.35 3.42 11.28
CA GLU A 2 29.16 3.88 10.57
C GLU A 2 28.07 4.23 11.58
N ASN A 3 27.62 5.48 11.57
CA ASN A 3 26.44 5.93 12.29
C ASN A 3 25.26 5.14 11.72
N GLN A 4 24.89 4.05 12.38
CA GLN A 4 23.60 3.41 12.16
C GLN A 4 22.55 4.48 12.45
N GLN A 5 21.94 4.97 11.36
CA GLN A 5 20.86 5.93 11.39
C GLN A 5 19.82 5.41 12.37
N ASN A 6 19.79 6.03 13.55
CA ASN A 6 18.79 5.76 14.57
C ASN A 6 17.50 6.41 14.08
N VAL A 7 16.84 5.77 13.10
CA VAL A 7 15.59 6.25 12.53
C VAL A 7 14.58 6.20 13.67
N THR A 8 14.25 7.38 14.20
CA THR A 8 13.34 7.49 15.34
C THR A 8 11.98 6.87 14.98
N PRO A 9 11.22 6.32 15.95
CA PRO A 9 9.90 5.76 15.71
C PRO A 9 8.97 6.70 14.94
N SER A 10 9.12 8.02 15.16
CA SER A 10 8.45 9.09 14.43
C SER A 10 8.80 9.12 12.93
N ILE A 11 10.08 8.99 12.55
CA ILE A 11 10.47 8.92 11.14
C ILE A 11 10.01 7.59 10.52
N GLN A 12 10.11 6.47 11.24
CA GLN A 12 9.62 5.17 10.76
C GLN A 12 8.12 5.22 10.45
N ARG A 13 7.33 5.87 11.31
CA ARG A 13 5.90 6.08 11.11
C ARG A 13 5.61 6.90 9.85
N ILE A 14 6.31 8.03 9.66
CA ILE A 14 6.16 8.88 8.48
C ILE A 14 6.46 8.09 7.19
N LEU A 15 7.53 7.29 7.19
CA LEU A 15 7.91 6.48 6.03
C LEU A 15 6.86 5.40 5.71
N LEU A 16 6.29 4.76 6.72
CA LEU A 16 5.21 3.77 6.52
C LEU A 16 3.92 4.43 6.05
N GLU A 17 3.55 5.59 6.58
CA GLU A 17 2.39 6.36 6.12
C GLU A 17 2.53 6.79 4.65
N GLN A 18 3.73 7.24 4.25
CA GLN A 18 4.01 7.56 2.84
C GLN A 18 3.90 6.32 1.94
N LYS A 19 4.48 5.18 2.34
CA LYS A 19 4.35 3.92 1.59
C LYS A 19 2.89 3.48 1.49
N LEU A 20 2.13 3.61 2.57
CA LEU A 20 0.72 3.26 2.59
C LEU A 20 -0.09 4.16 1.66
N ALA A 21 0.20 5.47 1.62
CA ALA A 21 -0.40 6.38 0.65
C ALA A 21 -0.06 6.00 -0.79
N GLN A 22 1.20 5.61 -1.06
CA GLN A 22 1.62 5.12 -2.38
C GLN A 22 0.82 3.88 -2.80
N TRP A 23 0.70 2.86 -1.94
CA TRP A 23 -0.06 1.66 -2.24
C TRP A 23 -1.56 1.91 -2.42
N ARG A 24 -2.14 2.83 -1.64
CA ARG A 24 -3.53 3.29 -1.85
C ARG A 24 -3.70 3.93 -3.23
N ASN A 25 -2.78 4.78 -3.66
CA ASN A 25 -2.84 5.40 -4.98
C ASN A 25 -2.71 4.36 -6.11
N THR A 26 -1.82 3.38 -5.96
CA THR A 26 -1.69 2.27 -6.91
C THR A 26 -2.97 1.44 -6.98
N LEU A 27 -3.61 1.15 -5.84
CA LEU A 27 -4.90 0.45 -5.79
C LEU A 27 -5.98 1.24 -6.56
N PHE A 28 -6.07 2.56 -6.34
CA PHE A 28 -7.03 3.39 -7.06
C PHE A 28 -6.79 3.37 -8.58
N ALA A 29 -5.53 3.40 -9.02
CA ALA A 29 -5.19 3.28 -10.45
C ALA A 29 -5.60 1.91 -11.02
N ALA A 30 -5.27 0.81 -10.33
CA ALA A 30 -5.64 -0.54 -10.76
C ALA A 30 -7.16 -0.72 -10.86
N ILE A 31 -7.93 -0.17 -9.92
CA ILE A 31 -9.40 -0.19 -9.96
C ILE A 31 -9.94 0.65 -11.13
N ALA A 32 -9.33 1.81 -11.41
CA ALA A 32 -9.70 2.65 -12.55
C ALA A 32 -9.47 1.90 -13.88
N ASP A 33 -8.31 1.25 -14.01
CA ASP A 33 -7.98 0.43 -15.18
C ASP A 33 -8.94 -0.76 -15.33
N ALA A 34 -9.30 -1.43 -14.23
CA ALA A 34 -10.32 -2.49 -14.23
C ALA A 34 -11.67 -1.98 -14.74
N LYS A 35 -12.13 -0.81 -14.26
CA LYS A 35 -13.39 -0.20 -14.69
C LYS A 35 -13.38 0.12 -16.19
N VAL A 36 -12.25 0.58 -16.71
CA VAL A 36 -12.06 0.82 -18.14
C VAL A 36 -12.10 -0.50 -18.92
N ALA A 37 -11.40 -1.54 -18.44
CA ALA A 37 -11.41 -2.86 -19.06
C ALA A 37 -12.80 -3.50 -19.11
N VAL A 38 -13.63 -3.34 -18.07
CA VAL A 38 -15.04 -3.78 -18.07
C VAL A 38 -15.85 -3.10 -19.17
N ARG A 39 -15.68 -1.79 -19.38
CA ARG A 39 -16.37 -1.09 -20.49
C ARG A 39 -15.93 -1.62 -21.87
N PHE A 40 -14.69 -2.07 -21.99
CA PHE A 40 -14.17 -2.71 -23.19
C PHE A 40 -14.61 -4.18 -23.37
N GLN A 41 -14.93 -4.87 -22.27
CA GLN A 41 -15.56 -6.20 -22.28
C GLN A 41 -16.96 -6.13 -22.90
N ASP A 42 -17.75 -5.11 -22.53
CA ASP A 42 -19.04 -4.82 -23.17
C ASP A 42 -18.90 -4.53 -24.68
N ALA A 43 -17.76 -3.95 -25.08
CA ALA A 43 -17.40 -3.75 -26.49
C ALA A 43 -16.87 -5.03 -27.19
N LYS A 44 -16.87 -6.20 -26.52
CA LYS A 44 -16.37 -7.50 -27.01
C LYS A 44 -14.91 -7.47 -27.48
N LEU A 45 -14.06 -6.68 -26.82
CA LEU A 45 -12.63 -6.69 -27.14
C LEU A 45 -11.98 -8.00 -26.66
N PRO A 46 -11.18 -8.67 -27.50
CA PRO A 46 -10.65 -10.01 -27.22
C PRO A 46 -9.70 -10.09 -26.02
N ASN A 47 -9.21 -8.94 -25.52
CA ASN A 47 -8.27 -8.87 -24.41
C ASN A 47 -8.91 -8.33 -23.11
N ALA A 48 -10.19 -8.00 -23.11
CA ALA A 48 -10.84 -7.36 -21.97
C ALA A 48 -10.83 -8.25 -20.73
N ASP A 49 -11.09 -9.55 -20.88
CA ASP A 49 -11.06 -10.52 -19.77
C ASP A 49 -9.67 -10.61 -19.12
N GLN A 50 -8.61 -10.63 -19.93
CA GLN A 50 -7.23 -10.65 -19.44
C GLN A 50 -6.88 -9.37 -18.69
N MET A 51 -7.33 -8.22 -19.18
CA MET A 51 -7.12 -6.93 -18.50
C MET A 51 -7.86 -6.86 -17.16
N ILE A 52 -9.09 -7.39 -17.10
CA ILE A 52 -9.88 -7.46 -15.86
C ILE A 52 -9.19 -8.37 -14.84
N GLU A 53 -8.75 -9.57 -15.25
CA GLU A 53 -8.05 -10.49 -14.34
C GLU A 53 -6.72 -9.93 -13.84
N ALA A 54 -5.94 -9.30 -14.72
CA ALA A 54 -4.70 -8.62 -14.30
C ALA A 54 -4.97 -7.50 -13.29
N ALA A 55 -6.01 -6.68 -13.53
CA ALA A 55 -6.37 -5.61 -12.62
C ALA A 55 -6.90 -6.12 -11.26
N LYS A 56 -7.64 -7.24 -11.25
CA LYS A 56 -8.06 -7.91 -9.99
C LYS A 56 -6.86 -8.44 -9.20
N GLN A 57 -5.89 -9.06 -9.87
CA GLN A 57 -4.69 -9.55 -9.21
C GLN A 57 -3.90 -8.40 -8.59
N GLU A 58 -3.73 -7.30 -9.31
CA GLU A 58 -3.01 -6.13 -8.80
C GLU A 58 -3.75 -5.45 -7.64
N ALA A 59 -5.08 -5.36 -7.72
CA ALA A 59 -5.90 -4.87 -6.61
C ALA A 59 -5.71 -5.72 -5.34
N LYS A 60 -5.76 -7.05 -5.46
CA LYS A 60 -5.53 -7.97 -4.33
C LYS A 60 -4.12 -7.83 -3.73
N ARG A 61 -3.10 -7.62 -4.57
CA ARG A 61 -1.73 -7.36 -4.10
C ARG A 61 -1.65 -6.05 -3.31
N CYS A 62 -2.29 -4.99 -3.79
CA CYS A 62 -2.34 -3.71 -3.10
C CYS A 62 -3.09 -3.82 -1.77
N GLU A 63 -4.21 -4.55 -1.71
CA GLU A 63 -4.96 -4.80 -0.47
C GLU A 63 -4.09 -5.44 0.61
N ILE A 64 -3.37 -6.52 0.27
CA ILE A 64 -2.46 -7.23 1.20
C ILE A 64 -1.34 -6.29 1.68
N ALA A 65 -0.75 -5.50 0.77
CA ALA A 65 0.30 -4.57 1.12
C ALA A 65 -0.20 -3.46 2.06
N ILE A 66 -1.40 -2.94 1.81
CA ILE A 66 -2.03 -1.92 2.68
C ILE A 66 -2.32 -2.50 4.05
N GLU A 67 -2.89 -3.71 4.14
CA GLU A 67 -3.19 -4.37 5.41
C GLU A 67 -1.91 -4.59 6.23
N THR A 68 -0.85 -5.08 5.58
CA THR A 68 0.45 -5.30 6.23
C THR A 68 1.06 -3.99 6.75
N LEU A 69 1.03 -2.93 5.94
CA LEU A 69 1.54 -1.62 6.35
C LEU A 69 0.71 -1.00 7.48
N GLN A 70 -0.60 -1.24 7.50
CA GLN A 70 -1.49 -0.82 8.60
C GLN A 70 -1.18 -1.57 9.89
N GLN A 71 -0.93 -2.89 9.83
CA GLN A 71 -0.50 -3.67 10.98
C GLN A 71 0.83 -3.16 11.53
N MET A 72 1.83 -2.94 10.67
CA MET A 72 3.12 -2.35 11.07
C MET A 72 2.98 -0.96 11.70
N LEU A 73 2.08 -0.12 11.18
CA LEU A 73 1.77 1.19 11.78
C LEU A 73 1.10 1.09 13.15
N ASN A 74 0.28 0.06 13.37
CA ASN A 74 -0.38 -0.17 14.65
C ASN A 74 0.59 -0.73 15.70
N GLU A 75 1.60 -1.49 15.28
CA GLU A 75 2.65 -2.04 16.13
C GLU A 75 3.72 -1.00 16.50
N LEU A 76 3.87 0.06 15.71
CA LEU A 76 4.75 1.17 16.06
C LEU A 76 4.27 1.88 17.34
N PRO A 77 5.18 2.16 18.29
CA PRO A 77 4.83 2.88 19.49
C PRO A 77 4.22 4.23 19.12
N LYS A 78 3.03 4.51 19.66
CA LYS A 78 2.24 5.70 19.32
C LYS A 78 2.84 6.99 19.88
N SER A 79 3.82 6.89 20.77
CA SER A 79 4.44 7.98 21.49
C SER A 79 5.92 7.70 21.71
N ASP A 80 6.74 8.75 21.64
CA ASP A 80 7.98 8.85 22.42
C ASP A 80 7.60 8.86 23.91
N GLU A 81 7.06 7.75 24.44
CA GLU A 81 7.02 7.59 25.89
C GLU A 81 8.48 7.53 26.34
N PRO A 82 8.94 8.49 27.18
CA PRO A 82 10.30 8.45 27.68
C PRO A 82 10.48 7.11 28.39
N ILE A 83 11.48 6.35 27.94
CA ILE A 83 11.91 5.13 28.62
C ILE A 83 12.13 5.52 30.09
N PRO A 84 11.38 4.96 31.06
CA PRO A 84 11.58 5.31 32.45
C PRO A 84 13.01 4.93 32.83
N ALA A 85 13.84 5.93 33.12
CA ALA A 85 15.17 5.72 33.66
C ALA A 85 15.02 5.02 35.01
N SER A 86 15.49 3.77 35.08
CA SER A 86 15.71 3.05 36.34
C SER A 86 17.08 3.40 36.89
#